data_AF-A0A1X0S1B1-F1
#
_entry.id   AF-A0A1X0S1B1-F1
#
_cell.length_a   1.000
_cell.length_b   1.000
_cell.length_c   1.000
_cell.angle_alpha   90.00
_cell.angle_beta   90.00
_cell.angle_gamma   90.00
#
_symmetry.space_group_name_H-M   'P 1'
#
loop_
_entity.id
_entity.type
_entity.pdbx_description
1 polymer ?
#
loop_
_entity_poly.entity_id
_entity_poly.type
_entity_poly.pdbx_seq_one_letter_code
_entity_poly.pdbx_strand_id
1 'polypeptide(L)' 'MASESKSKKSQVSATVCSNCGTTTTPLWRRAPNGETICNACGLYLKARHTLRP' A
#
# COMPACT_ATOMS: atom_id res chain seq x y z
N MET A 1 -22.41 -22.00 -27.73
CA MET A 1 -22.22 -22.06 -26.27
C MET A 1 -20.89 -21.42 -25.92
N ALA A 2 -20.94 -20.24 -25.27
CA ALA A 2 -20.41 -19.99 -23.91
C ALA A 2 -18.88 -19.91 -23.85
N SER A 3 -18.33 -18.69 -23.88
CA SER A 3 -17.68 -18.04 -22.72
C SER A 3 -16.19 -18.34 -22.73
N GLU A 4 -15.30 -17.34 -22.84
CA GLU A 4 -14.88 -16.61 -21.65
C GLU A 4 -14.34 -15.23 -22.01
N SER A 5 -15.11 -14.20 -21.66
CA SER A 5 -14.59 -12.84 -21.54
C SER A 5 -13.67 -12.82 -20.33
N LYS A 6 -12.36 -13.00 -20.55
CA LYS A 6 -11.36 -12.87 -19.49
C LYS A 6 -11.30 -11.40 -19.09
N SER A 7 -12.15 -11.05 -18.12
CA SER A 7 -12.20 -9.75 -17.46
C SER A 7 -10.79 -9.26 -17.22
N LYS A 8 -10.45 -8.12 -17.83
CA LYS A 8 -9.35 -7.28 -17.39
C LYS A 8 -9.69 -6.87 -15.95
N LYS A 9 -9.35 -7.71 -14.97
CA LYS A 9 -9.04 -7.24 -13.63
C LYS A 9 -7.85 -6.34 -13.86
N SER A 10 -8.10 -5.04 -13.93
CA SER A 10 -7.10 -4.01 -13.87
C SER A 10 -6.03 -4.51 -12.90
N GLN A 11 -4.83 -4.72 -13.42
CA GLN A 11 -3.63 -4.88 -12.62
C GLN A 11 -3.46 -3.53 -11.91
N VAL A 12 -4.33 -3.24 -10.95
CA VAL A 12 -4.05 -2.29 -9.90
C VAL A 12 -2.94 -3.01 -9.17
N SER A 13 -1.70 -2.72 -9.56
CA SER A 13 -0.51 -3.06 -8.80
C SER A 13 -0.91 -2.82 -7.37
N ALA A 14 -1.16 -3.88 -6.60
CA ALA A 14 -1.80 -3.75 -5.30
C ALA A 14 -0.83 -2.88 -4.51
N THR A 15 -1.15 -1.61 -4.34
CA THR A 15 -0.27 -0.71 -3.60
C THR A 15 -0.23 -1.35 -2.21
N VAL A 16 0.95 -1.76 -1.80
CA VAL A 16 1.18 -2.43 -0.52
C VAL A 16 2.08 -1.54 0.30
N CYS A 17 1.85 -1.51 1.60
CA CYS A 17 2.73 -0.77 2.48
C CYS A 17 4.07 -1.52 2.59
N SER A 18 5.19 -0.86 2.26
CA SER A 18 6.52 -1.45 2.43
C SER A 18 6.88 -1.75 3.89
N ASN A 19 6.19 -1.14 4.87
CA ASN A 19 6.47 -1.34 6.30
C ASN A 19 5.63 -2.44 6.96
N CYS A 20 4.34 -2.56 6.63
CA CYS A 20 3.44 -3.53 7.28
C CYS A 20 2.71 -4.46 6.31
N GLY A 21 2.93 -4.31 5.00
CA GLY A 21 2.28 -5.14 3.98
C GLY A 21 0.78 -4.88 3.79
N THR A 22 0.16 -3.93 4.52
CA THR A 22 -1.27 -3.64 4.31
C THR A 22 -1.51 -3.19 2.88
N THR A 23 -2.55 -3.74 2.27
CA THR A 23 -3.04 -3.39 0.93
C THR A 23 -4.29 -2.52 0.99
N THR A 24 -4.84 -2.35 2.20
CA THR A 24 -6.06 -1.60 2.45
C THR A 24 -5.71 -0.45 3.38
N THR A 25 -5.68 0.77 2.83
CA THR A 25 -5.44 1.99 3.59
C THR A 25 -6.27 3.12 2.98
N PRO A 26 -6.85 4.00 3.82
CA PRO A 26 -7.63 5.14 3.32
C PRO A 26 -6.76 6.18 2.60
N LEU A 27 -5.46 6.22 2.90
CA LEU A 27 -4.50 7.11 2.27
C LEU A 27 -3.12 6.44 2.18
N TRP A 28 -2.50 6.56 1.01
CA TRP A 28 -1.11 6.18 0.79
C TRP A 28 -0.21 7.37 1.05
N ARG A 29 0.84 7.17 1.85
CA ARG A 29 1.88 8.16 2.14
C ARG A 29 3.19 7.68 1.51
N ARG A 30 4.04 8.63 1.12
CA ARG A 30 5.42 8.34 0.74
C ARG A 30 6.33 8.68 1.91
N ALA A 31 7.17 7.72 2.30
CA ALA A 31 8.25 7.95 3.23
C ALA A 31 9.37 8.78 2.58
N PRO A 32 10.23 9.46 3.37
CA PRO A 32 11.35 10.24 2.85
C PRO A 32 12.39 9.40 2.08
N ASN A 33 12.41 8.08 2.27
CA ASN A 33 13.21 7.13 1.49
C ASN A 33 12.59 6.76 0.12
N GLY A 34 11.40 7.28 -0.20
CA GLY A 34 10.68 6.97 -1.44
C GLY A 34 9.75 5.75 -1.36
N GLU A 35 9.68 5.06 -0.21
CA GLU A 35 8.81 3.91 -0.04
C GLU A 35 7.34 4.31 0.10
N THR A 36 6.46 3.48 -0.46
CA THR A 36 5.02 3.66 -0.32
C THR A 36 4.54 2.97 0.95
N ILE A 37 3.98 3.76 1.85
CA ILE A 37 3.52 3.30 3.16
C ILE A 37 2.06 3.68 3.41
N CYS A 38 1.39 2.95 4.29
CA CYS A 38 0.03 3.27 4.67
C CYS A 38 -0.03 4.50 5.57
N ASN A 39 -1.23 5.03 5.77
CA ASN A 39 -1.44 6.20 6.63
C ASN A 39 -0.95 5.94 8.07
N ALA A 40 -1.20 4.74 8.62
CA ALA A 40 -0.78 4.37 9.96
C ALA A 40 0.76 4.36 10.10
N CYS A 41 1.47 3.70 9.17
CA CYS A 41 2.92 3.66 9.16
C CYS A 41 3.53 5.05 8.94
N GLY A 42 2.92 5.88 8.09
CA GLY A 42 3.42 7.24 7.84
C GLY A 42 3.22 8.17 9.03
N LEU A 43 2.11 8.05 9.76
CA LEU A 43 1.91 8.76 11.01
C LEU A 43 2.87 8.27 12.09
N TYR A 44 3.12 6.96 12.18
CA TYR A 44 4.05 6.39 13.13
C TYR A 44 5.50 6.84 12.86
N LEU A 45 5.94 6.78 11.60
CA LEU A 45 7.26 7.24 11.17
C LEU A 45 7.44 8.75 11.45
N LYS A 46 6.43 9.57 11.14
CA LYS A 46 6.48 11.02 11.38
C LYS A 46 6.47 11.38 12.87
N ALA A 47 5.72 10.64 13.69
CA ALA A 47 5.60 10.92 15.12
C ALA A 47 6.76 10.39 15.95
N ARG A 48 7.36 9.25 15.57
CA ARG A 48 8.36 8.57 16.39
C ARG A 48 9.73 8.40 15.75
N HIS A 49 9.90 8.72 14.46
CA HIS A 49 11.15 8.49 13.70
C HIS A 49 11.70 7.06 13.85
N THR A 50 10.86 6.11 14.26
CA THR A 50 11.23 4.71 14.52
C THR A 50 10.30 3.82 13.73
N LEU A 51 10.88 2.88 12.98
CA LEU A 51 10.11 1.82 12.33
C LEU A 51 9.54 0.92 13.42
N ARG A 52 8.28 0.51 13.28
CA ARG A 52 7.66 -0.43 14.23
C ARG A 52 8.42 -1.76 14.20
N PRO A 53 8.91 -2.29 15.34
CA PRO A 53 9.42 -3.65 15.45
C PRO A 53 8.32 -4.68 15.28
#